data_AF-A0A7I8DR04-F1
#
_entry.id   AF-A0A7I8DR04-F1
#
_cell.length_a   1.000
_cell.length_b   1.000
_cell.length_c   1.000
_cell.angle_alpha   90.00
_cell.angle_beta   90.00
_cell.angle_gamma   90.00
#
_symmetry.space_group_name_H-M   'P 1'
#
loop_
_entity.id
_entity.type
_entity.pdbx_description
1 polymer ?
#
loop_
_entity_poly.entity_id
_entity_poly.type
_entity_poly.pdbx_seq_one_letter_code
_entity_poly.pdbx_strand_id
1 'polypeptide(L)'
;MKQTTNFHLNKPDTTDYYNIQDSNNNMDIIDAEIKEAQEKADQALRQAENPTKVNGHTVESNVPVDAKFTDTTYGNATTTAAGLMSSTDKVKLNGVAEGANNYTHPSSHSPSIITQDASNRFVTDTEKAAWNAKAPLVSPVFTGTPKAPSGAVDYTTLRMRNIYATTTDLTAGTTTLTSGDICLVYE
;
A
#
# COMPACT_ATOMS: atom_id res chain seq x y z
N MET A 1 -50.02 47.03 -57.45
CA MET A 1 -48.85 46.91 -56.55
C MET A 1 -48.23 45.53 -56.62
N LYS A 2 -46.90 45.51 -56.78
CA LYS A 2 -46.05 44.32 -56.65
C LYS A 2 -45.40 44.32 -55.26
N GLN A 3 -44.77 43.22 -54.87
CA GLN A 3 -44.00 43.14 -53.62
C GLN A 3 -42.53 42.77 -53.87
N THR A 4 -41.65 43.14 -52.95
CA THR A 4 -40.26 42.66 -52.95
C THR A 4 -40.20 41.19 -52.53
N THR A 5 -39.17 40.46 -52.97
CA THR A 5 -39.10 39.00 -52.78
C THR A 5 -38.83 38.58 -51.34
N ASN A 6 -37.93 39.27 -50.63
CA ASN A 6 -37.45 38.82 -49.33
C ASN A 6 -38.29 39.37 -48.18
N PHE A 7 -38.57 40.68 -48.23
CA PHE A 7 -39.24 41.41 -47.15
C PHE A 7 -40.67 41.80 -47.50
N HIS A 8 -41.19 41.36 -48.65
CA HIS A 8 -42.58 41.57 -49.08
C HIS A 8 -43.05 43.04 -49.04
N LEU A 9 -42.12 43.98 -49.24
CA LEU A 9 -42.40 45.42 -49.23
C LEU A 9 -43.22 45.82 -50.46
N ASN A 10 -44.25 46.63 -50.26
CA ASN A 10 -45.11 47.15 -51.32
C ASN A 10 -44.29 48.01 -52.29
N LYS A 11 -44.27 47.62 -53.57
CA LYS A 11 -43.57 48.30 -54.65
C LYS A 11 -44.58 48.78 -55.71
N PRO A 12 -44.62 50.09 -56.01
CA PRO A 12 -45.52 50.61 -57.04
C PRO A 12 -45.09 50.14 -58.44
N ASP A 13 -46.07 49.84 -59.29
CA ASP A 13 -45.90 49.65 -60.73
C ASP A 13 -46.08 50.99 -61.48
N THR A 14 -45.75 51.04 -62.77
CA THR A 14 -45.83 52.25 -63.60
C THR A 14 -47.25 52.80 -63.76
N THR A 15 -48.27 51.99 -63.44
CA THR A 15 -49.69 52.38 -63.48
C THR A 15 -50.31 52.55 -62.09
N ASP A 16 -49.55 52.36 -61.00
CA ASP A 16 -50.07 52.46 -59.63
C ASP A 16 -50.08 53.92 -59.14
N TYR A 17 -51.11 54.31 -58.38
CA TYR A 17 -51.14 55.59 -57.66
C TYR A 17 -50.38 55.48 -56.33
N TYR A 18 -49.67 56.55 -55.95
CA TYR A 18 -48.97 56.61 -54.66
C TYR A 18 -49.95 56.63 -53.47
N ASN A 19 -49.78 55.70 -52.53
CA ASN A 19 -50.54 55.63 -51.29
C ASN A 19 -49.58 55.63 -50.09
N ILE A 20 -49.75 56.62 -49.21
CA ILE A 20 -48.89 56.82 -48.04
C ILE A 20 -48.93 55.66 -47.05
N GLN A 21 -50.05 54.93 -46.97
CA GLN A 21 -50.17 53.79 -46.08
C GLN A 21 -49.21 52.66 -46.47
N ASP A 22 -48.95 52.49 -47.77
CA ASP A 22 -48.00 51.47 -48.24
C ASP A 22 -46.56 51.81 -47.84
N SER A 23 -46.21 53.09 -47.84
CA SER A 23 -44.91 53.55 -47.33
C SER A 23 -44.77 53.35 -45.83
N ASN A 24 -45.81 53.67 -45.04
CA ASN A 24 -45.79 53.46 -43.59
C ASN A 24 -45.67 51.97 -43.26
N ASN A 25 -46.45 51.11 -43.91
CA ASN A 25 -46.38 49.66 -43.71
C ASN A 25 -44.98 49.12 -44.07
N ASN A 26 -44.38 49.61 -45.15
CA ASN A 26 -43.00 49.22 -45.51
C ASN A 26 -41.98 49.66 -44.46
N MET A 27 -42.14 50.86 -43.88
CA MET A 27 -41.26 51.36 -42.83
C MET A 27 -41.35 50.52 -41.56
N ASP A 28 -42.56 50.09 -41.18
CA ASP A 28 -42.76 49.21 -40.02
C ASP A 28 -42.07 47.84 -40.24
N ILE A 29 -42.20 47.27 -41.44
CA ILE A 29 -41.53 46.01 -41.80
C ILE A 29 -40.00 46.20 -41.77
N ILE A 30 -39.48 47.29 -42.35
CA ILE A 30 -38.05 47.57 -42.40
C ILE A 30 -37.49 47.72 -40.97
N ASP A 31 -38.18 48.44 -40.09
CA ASP A 31 -37.76 48.61 -38.70
C ASP A 31 -37.67 47.26 -37.95
N ALA A 32 -38.70 46.43 -38.10
CA ALA A 32 -38.74 45.10 -37.49
C ALA A 32 -37.60 44.19 -38.00
N GLU A 33 -37.41 44.14 -39.32
CA GLU A 33 -36.36 43.31 -39.95
C GLU A 33 -34.95 43.80 -39.60
N ILE A 34 -34.72 45.11 -39.51
CA ILE A 34 -33.45 45.67 -39.06
C ILE A 34 -33.17 45.26 -37.62
N LYS A 35 -34.17 45.34 -36.74
CA LYS A 35 -34.04 44.92 -35.34
C LYS A 35 -33.72 43.43 -35.23
N GLU A 36 -34.41 42.58 -35.98
CA GLU A 36 -34.10 41.14 -36.02
C GLU A 36 -32.69 40.87 -36.53
N ALA A 37 -32.25 41.58 -37.57
CA ALA A 37 -30.90 41.45 -38.10
C ALA A 37 -29.83 41.88 -37.08
N GLN A 38 -30.08 42.96 -36.33
CA GLN A 38 -29.22 43.41 -35.23
C GLN A 38 -29.14 42.36 -34.13
N GLU A 39 -30.27 41.80 -33.69
CA GLU A 39 -30.31 40.75 -32.65
C GLU A 39 -29.61 39.47 -33.11
N LYS A 40 -29.80 39.04 -34.37
CA LYS A 40 -29.08 37.89 -34.95
C LYS A 40 -27.58 38.15 -35.04
N ALA A 41 -27.15 39.36 -35.39
CA ALA A 41 -25.74 39.75 -35.42
C ALA A 41 -25.12 39.75 -34.02
N ASP A 42 -25.81 40.30 -33.02
CA ASP A 42 -25.36 40.29 -31.62
C ASP A 42 -25.25 38.85 -31.08
N GLN A 43 -26.22 38.00 -31.38
CA GLN A 43 -26.17 36.57 -31.02
C GLN A 43 -24.97 35.86 -31.67
N ALA A 44 -24.71 36.13 -32.95
CA ALA A 44 -23.55 35.56 -33.65
C ALA A 44 -22.23 36.06 -33.06
N LEU A 45 -22.13 37.34 -32.68
CA LEU A 45 -20.96 37.92 -32.04
C LEU A 45 -20.70 37.30 -30.66
N ARG A 46 -21.75 37.13 -29.85
CA ARG A 46 -21.63 36.46 -28.53
C ARG A 46 -21.13 35.03 -28.67
N GLN A 47 -21.55 34.31 -29.72
CA GLN A 47 -21.07 32.96 -30.00
C GLN A 47 -19.61 32.95 -30.50
N ALA A 48 -19.16 34.00 -31.19
CA ALA A 48 -17.78 34.14 -31.62
C ALA A 48 -16.82 34.47 -30.47
N GLU A 49 -17.28 35.26 -29.48
CA GLU A 49 -16.46 35.66 -28.33
C GLU A 49 -16.49 34.64 -27.18
N ASN A 50 -17.58 33.90 -27.00
CA ASN A 50 -17.70 32.88 -25.95
C ASN A 50 -18.49 31.66 -26.48
N PRO A 51 -17.84 30.75 -27.22
CA PRO A 51 -18.52 29.62 -27.82
C PRO A 51 -19.07 28.72 -26.72
N THR A 52 -20.40 28.67 -26.58
CA THR A 52 -21.10 27.72 -25.69
C THR A 52 -20.74 26.26 -25.99
N LYS A 53 -20.24 26.00 -27.20
CA LYS A 53 -19.71 24.70 -27.61
C LYS A 53 -18.39 24.83 -28.36
N VAL A 54 -17.40 24.05 -27.98
CA VAL A 54 -16.15 23.85 -28.74
C VAL A 54 -16.17 22.41 -29.25
N ASN A 55 -16.05 22.22 -30.57
CA ASN A 55 -16.05 20.89 -31.20
C ASN A 55 -17.26 20.00 -30.79
N GLY A 56 -18.44 20.60 -30.59
CA GLY A 56 -19.66 19.88 -30.19
C GLY A 56 -19.82 19.63 -28.69
N HIS A 57 -18.83 19.96 -27.86
CA HIS A 57 -18.88 19.83 -26.39
C HIS A 57 -19.26 21.14 -25.71
N THR A 58 -20.16 21.10 -24.74
CA THR A 58 -20.58 22.26 -23.94
C THR A 58 -19.44 22.77 -23.06
N VAL A 59 -19.13 24.06 -23.14
CA VAL A 59 -18.21 24.75 -22.22
C VAL A 59 -19.03 25.23 -21.03
N GLU A 60 -19.01 24.49 -19.91
CA GLU A 60 -19.61 24.96 -18.66
C GLU A 60 -18.87 26.20 -18.14
N SER A 61 -19.54 27.03 -17.33
CA SER A 61 -19.11 28.37 -16.88
C SER A 61 -17.81 28.44 -16.07
N ASN A 62 -17.09 27.33 -15.90
CA ASN A 62 -15.93 27.19 -15.00
C ASN A 62 -14.63 26.87 -15.75
N VAL A 63 -14.59 27.13 -17.05
CA VAL A 63 -13.38 27.03 -17.84
C VAL A 63 -12.45 28.20 -17.52
N PRO A 64 -11.21 27.96 -17.04
CA PRO A 64 -10.24 29.02 -16.78
C PRO A 64 -10.01 29.91 -18.01
N VAL A 65 -9.74 31.20 -17.79
CA VAL A 65 -9.57 32.22 -18.85
C VAL A 65 -8.51 31.85 -19.91
N ASP A 66 -7.57 30.97 -19.58
CA ASP A 66 -6.49 30.50 -20.47
C ASP A 66 -6.56 29.00 -20.81
N ALA A 67 -7.73 28.36 -20.63
CA ALA A 67 -7.88 26.96 -20.98
C ALA A 67 -7.73 26.75 -22.50
N LYS A 68 -6.64 26.09 -22.90
CA LYS A 68 -6.44 25.66 -24.28
C LYS A 68 -7.17 24.34 -24.55
N PHE A 69 -8.28 24.40 -25.28
CA PHE A 69 -8.90 23.22 -25.89
C PHE A 69 -8.26 22.98 -27.24
N THR A 70 -7.14 22.27 -27.23
CA THR A 70 -6.54 21.77 -28.46
C THR A 70 -7.06 20.35 -28.71
N ASP A 71 -7.50 20.07 -29.94
CA ASP A 71 -7.77 18.70 -30.40
C ASP A 71 -6.42 17.98 -30.53
N THR A 72 -5.85 17.59 -29.40
CA THR A 72 -4.52 17.00 -29.31
C THR A 72 -4.63 15.48 -29.29
N THR A 73 -4.27 14.86 -30.40
CA THR A 73 -4.00 13.43 -30.44
C THR A 73 -2.68 13.17 -29.72
N TYR A 74 -2.73 12.54 -28.55
CA TYR A 74 -1.53 12.11 -27.84
C TYR A 74 -0.96 10.85 -28.48
N GLY A 75 0.30 10.91 -28.92
CA GLY A 75 1.03 9.71 -29.34
C GLY A 75 1.39 8.81 -28.17
N ASN A 76 1.61 7.52 -28.45
CA ASN A 76 2.16 6.59 -27.46
C ASN A 76 3.55 7.04 -27.00
N ALA A 77 3.84 6.86 -25.71
CA ALA A 77 5.19 7.06 -25.20
C ALA A 77 6.14 5.99 -25.76
N THR A 78 7.30 6.42 -26.24
CA THR A 78 8.40 5.56 -26.67
C THR A 78 9.58 5.69 -25.71
N THR A 79 10.65 4.94 -25.94
CA THR A 79 11.88 5.08 -25.14
C THR A 79 12.63 6.40 -25.41
N THR A 80 12.30 7.11 -26.49
CA THR A 80 12.98 8.35 -26.92
C THR A 80 12.07 9.57 -26.94
N ALA A 81 10.75 9.39 -27.03
CA ALA A 81 9.76 10.46 -27.04
C ALA A 81 8.74 10.26 -25.91
N ALA A 82 8.48 11.32 -25.16
CA ALA A 82 7.41 11.32 -24.16
C ALA A 82 6.04 11.29 -24.85
N GLY A 83 5.10 10.57 -24.24
CA GLY A 83 3.67 10.65 -24.55
C GLY A 83 2.95 11.27 -23.35
N LEU A 84 1.91 10.60 -22.85
CA LEU A 84 1.29 10.93 -21.56
C LEU A 84 2.15 10.56 -20.34
N MET A 85 3.20 9.76 -20.56
CA MET A 85 4.24 9.47 -19.58
C MET A 85 5.62 9.85 -20.16
N SER A 86 6.59 10.12 -19.28
CA SER A 86 7.95 10.46 -19.72
C SER A 86 8.62 9.29 -20.44
N SER A 87 9.52 9.60 -21.39
CA SER A 87 10.34 8.57 -22.05
C SER A 87 11.22 7.83 -21.04
N THR A 88 11.72 8.53 -20.01
CA THR A 88 12.48 7.93 -18.90
C THR A 88 11.66 6.90 -18.13
N ASP A 89 10.40 7.19 -17.80
CA ASP A 89 9.55 6.22 -17.10
C ASP A 89 9.16 5.06 -18.02
N LYS A 90 9.00 5.30 -19.33
CA LYS A 90 8.77 4.24 -20.30
C LYS A 90 9.98 3.30 -20.40
N VAL A 91 11.19 3.83 -20.37
CA VAL A 91 12.43 3.02 -20.29
C VAL A 91 12.45 2.17 -19.03
N LYS A 92 12.10 2.74 -17.86
CA LYS A 92 12.02 1.97 -16.61
C LYS A 92 10.98 0.84 -16.70
N LEU A 93 9.77 1.14 -17.17
CA LEU A 93 8.69 0.14 -17.29
C LEU A 93 9.05 -0.96 -18.30
N ASN A 94 9.73 -0.64 -19.40
CA ASN A 94 10.19 -1.64 -20.37
C ASN A 94 11.23 -2.60 -19.79
N GLY A 95 11.97 -2.19 -18.75
CA GLY A 95 12.91 -3.06 -18.03
C GLY A 95 12.24 -4.05 -17.08
N VAL A 96 10.94 -3.92 -16.83
CA VAL A 96 10.17 -4.81 -15.97
C VAL A 96 9.74 -6.02 -16.81
N ALA A 97 10.32 -7.20 -16.54
CA ALA A 97 9.92 -8.43 -17.19
C ALA A 97 8.44 -8.77 -16.90
N GLU A 98 7.78 -9.48 -17.81
CA GLU A 98 6.42 -9.97 -17.58
C GLU A 98 6.41 -10.86 -16.32
N GLY A 99 5.48 -10.57 -15.39
CA GLY A 99 5.42 -11.25 -14.10
C GLY A 99 6.50 -10.85 -13.09
N ALA A 100 7.25 -9.76 -13.31
CA ALA A 100 8.11 -9.20 -12.27
C ALA A 100 7.31 -8.94 -10.99
N ASN A 101 7.88 -9.30 -9.83
CA ASN A 101 7.24 -9.33 -8.51
C ASN A 101 6.17 -10.42 -8.30
N ASN A 102 6.01 -11.37 -9.22
CA ASN A 102 5.25 -12.59 -8.94
C ASN A 102 6.06 -13.54 -8.05
N TYR A 103 6.35 -13.11 -6.82
CA TYR A 103 7.08 -13.91 -5.85
C TYR A 103 6.13 -14.91 -5.19
N THR A 104 6.23 -16.17 -5.60
CA THR A 104 5.60 -17.29 -4.88
C THR A 104 6.61 -17.82 -3.86
N HIS A 105 6.28 -17.72 -2.58
CA HIS A 105 7.13 -18.23 -1.52
C HIS A 105 7.18 -19.77 -1.58
N PRO A 106 8.36 -20.40 -1.49
CA PRO A 106 8.47 -21.86 -1.51
C PRO A 106 7.86 -22.46 -0.22
N SER A 107 7.44 -23.72 -0.27
CA SER A 107 6.91 -24.42 0.92
C SER A 107 7.98 -24.70 1.99
N SER A 108 9.26 -24.65 1.61
CA SER A 108 10.38 -24.88 2.51
C SER A 108 11.64 -24.15 2.04
N HIS A 109 12.51 -23.86 3.00
CA HIS A 109 13.83 -23.26 2.76
C HIS A 109 14.91 -24.13 3.39
N SER A 110 16.10 -24.15 2.78
CA SER A 110 17.28 -24.72 3.45
C SER A 110 17.64 -23.86 4.66
N PRO A 111 17.89 -24.44 5.86
CA PRO A 111 18.29 -23.66 7.03
C PRO A 111 19.52 -22.77 6.79
N SER A 112 20.39 -23.14 5.85
CA SER A 112 21.60 -22.39 5.48
C SER A 112 21.33 -20.97 4.96
N ILE A 113 20.10 -20.64 4.55
CA ILE A 113 19.76 -19.29 4.07
C ILE A 113 19.54 -18.29 5.20
N ILE A 114 19.36 -18.78 6.43
CA ILE A 114 19.08 -17.95 7.60
C ILE A 114 20.37 -17.81 8.41
N THR A 115 20.93 -16.60 8.44
CA THR A 115 22.06 -16.27 9.31
C THR A 115 21.65 -16.43 10.77
N GLN A 116 22.38 -17.24 11.51
CA GLN A 116 22.12 -17.47 12.92
C GLN A 116 22.80 -16.43 13.81
N ASP A 117 22.18 -16.07 14.93
CA ASP A 117 22.77 -15.21 15.96
C ASP A 117 22.81 -15.91 17.33
N ALA A 118 23.41 -15.27 18.33
CA ALA A 118 23.57 -15.85 19.67
C ALA A 118 22.22 -16.19 20.35
N SER A 119 21.13 -15.55 19.96
CA SER A 119 19.77 -15.78 20.47
C SER A 119 19.00 -16.80 19.62
N ASN A 120 19.38 -16.99 18.34
CA ASN A 120 18.67 -17.81 17.37
C ASN A 120 19.60 -18.82 16.68
N ARG A 121 19.61 -20.06 17.19
CA ARG A 121 20.37 -21.20 16.63
C ARG A 121 19.42 -22.30 16.17
N PHE A 122 19.70 -22.89 15.00
CA PHE A 122 19.11 -24.16 14.59
C PHE A 122 19.74 -25.29 15.40
N VAL A 123 18.92 -26.28 15.75
CA VAL A 123 19.31 -27.42 16.54
C VAL A 123 18.80 -28.69 15.87
N THR A 124 19.66 -29.70 15.79
CA THR A 124 19.31 -31.01 15.26
C THR A 124 18.60 -31.85 16.30
N ASP A 125 17.86 -32.88 15.86
CA ASP A 125 17.21 -33.80 16.79
C ASP A 125 18.22 -34.65 17.57
N THR A 126 19.40 -34.93 16.99
CA THR A 126 20.53 -35.57 17.69
C THR A 126 21.02 -34.72 18.85
N GLU A 127 21.23 -33.41 18.64
CA GLU A 127 21.62 -32.49 19.71
C GLU A 127 20.55 -32.37 20.79
N LYS A 128 19.27 -32.25 20.40
CA LYS A 128 18.14 -32.22 21.35
C LYS A 128 18.07 -33.50 22.18
N ALA A 129 18.21 -34.67 21.55
CA ALA A 129 18.22 -35.96 22.25
C ALA A 129 19.39 -36.04 23.24
N ALA A 130 20.59 -35.60 22.82
CA ALA A 130 21.76 -35.56 23.69
C ALA A 130 21.57 -34.62 24.89
N TRP A 131 20.93 -33.46 24.72
CA TRP A 131 20.61 -32.54 25.82
C TRP A 131 19.58 -33.12 26.78
N ASN A 132 18.50 -33.70 26.24
CA ASN A 132 17.45 -34.32 27.06
C ASN A 132 17.97 -35.53 27.85
N ALA A 133 18.94 -36.29 27.30
CA ALA A 133 19.56 -37.42 27.97
C ALA A 133 20.51 -37.03 29.12
N LYS A 134 20.96 -35.76 29.20
CA LYS A 134 21.79 -35.28 30.33
C LYS A 134 21.00 -35.15 31.63
N ALA A 135 19.67 -35.15 31.57
CA ALA A 135 18.80 -35.17 32.74
C ALA A 135 18.34 -36.61 33.01
N PRO A 136 18.75 -37.26 34.12
CA PRO A 136 18.19 -38.55 34.50
C PRO A 136 16.72 -38.36 34.92
N LEU A 137 15.79 -38.95 34.13
CA LEU A 137 14.34 -38.89 34.35
C LEU A 137 13.86 -39.72 35.57
N VAL A 138 14.70 -40.63 36.04
CA VAL A 138 14.53 -41.41 37.26
C VAL A 138 15.56 -40.90 38.26
N SER A 139 15.10 -40.53 39.47
CA SER A 139 15.88 -39.96 40.57
C SER A 139 17.38 -40.25 40.46
N PRO A 140 18.24 -39.23 40.25
CA PRO A 140 19.64 -39.46 39.95
C PRO A 140 20.27 -40.30 41.06
N VAL A 141 20.75 -41.48 40.70
CA VAL A 141 21.87 -42.08 41.43
C VAL A 141 23.04 -41.12 41.18
N PHE A 142 23.62 -40.56 42.25
CA PHE A 142 24.83 -39.76 42.11
C PHE A 142 25.95 -40.67 41.57
N THR A 143 26.24 -40.59 40.28
CA THR A 143 27.41 -41.26 39.69
C THR A 143 28.62 -40.33 39.84
N GLY A 144 29.62 -40.80 40.58
CA GLY A 144 30.79 -40.01 41.01
C GLY A 144 30.72 -39.61 42.48
N THR A 145 31.84 -39.17 43.08
CA THR A 145 31.86 -38.66 44.46
C THR A 145 31.09 -37.33 44.50
N PRO A 146 29.96 -37.22 45.22
CA PRO A 146 29.21 -35.98 45.31
C PRO A 146 30.10 -34.88 45.90
N LYS A 147 30.34 -33.79 45.16
CA LYS A 147 31.09 -32.64 45.68
C LYS A 147 30.09 -31.63 46.24
N ALA A 148 30.15 -31.39 47.55
CA ALA A 148 29.36 -30.34 48.20
C ALA A 148 29.66 -28.95 47.57
N PRO A 149 28.71 -28.00 47.57
CA PRO A 149 28.92 -26.66 47.02
C PRO A 149 30.13 -25.99 47.67
N SER A 150 31.13 -25.62 46.88
CA SER A 150 32.39 -25.03 47.37
C SER A 150 32.29 -23.52 47.68
N GLY A 151 31.08 -23.01 47.93
CA GLY A 151 30.81 -21.58 48.11
C GLY A 151 30.22 -21.20 49.48
N ALA A 152 29.88 -22.17 50.33
CA ALA A 152 29.55 -21.90 51.72
C ALA A 152 30.84 -22.05 52.54
N VAL A 153 31.53 -20.92 52.72
CA VAL A 153 32.45 -20.74 53.84
C VAL A 153 31.70 -21.16 55.12
N ASP A 154 32.37 -21.94 55.97
CA ASP A 154 31.90 -22.46 57.26
C ASP A 154 31.34 -23.88 57.32
N TYR A 155 31.91 -24.81 56.54
CA TYR A 155 31.97 -26.20 57.00
C TYR A 155 33.40 -26.74 56.85
N THR A 156 34.13 -26.79 57.97
CA THR A 156 35.50 -27.35 58.08
C THR A 156 35.53 -28.89 57.92
N THR A 157 34.40 -29.54 57.66
CA THR A 157 34.35 -30.93 57.18
C THR A 157 33.20 -31.16 56.20
N LEU A 158 33.49 -31.92 55.13
CA LEU A 158 32.50 -32.45 54.20
C LEU A 158 31.49 -33.32 54.98
N ARG A 159 30.30 -32.81 55.25
CA ARG A 159 29.21 -33.62 55.84
C ARG A 159 28.05 -33.77 54.88
N MET A 160 27.82 -35.00 54.42
CA MET A 160 26.49 -35.44 54.03
C MET A 160 25.63 -35.46 55.30
N ARG A 161 24.94 -34.36 55.57
CA ARG A 161 23.94 -34.30 56.65
C ARG A 161 22.74 -35.09 56.13
N ASN A 162 22.66 -36.39 56.48
CA ASN A 162 21.48 -37.27 56.50
C ASN A 162 21.93 -38.75 56.50
N ILE A 163 22.57 -39.22 57.58
CA ILE A 163 22.72 -40.66 57.84
C ILE A 163 21.51 -41.08 58.66
N TYR A 164 20.58 -41.82 58.06
CA TYR A 164 19.46 -42.45 58.75
C TYR A 164 19.77 -43.93 58.91
N ALA A 165 19.78 -44.43 60.15
CA ALA A 165 19.79 -45.85 60.45
C ALA A 165 18.45 -46.21 61.09
N THR A 166 17.81 -47.28 60.62
CA THR A 166 16.50 -47.72 61.14
C THR A 166 16.67 -48.82 62.18
N THR A 167 15.60 -49.17 62.90
CA THR A 167 15.59 -50.31 63.84
C THR A 167 15.87 -51.66 63.17
N THR A 168 15.83 -51.71 61.83
CA THR A 168 16.22 -52.87 61.01
C THR A 168 17.74 -52.95 60.85
N ASP A 169 18.43 -51.81 60.89
CA ASP A 169 19.88 -51.69 60.66
C ASP A 169 20.67 -51.64 61.97
N LEU A 170 20.06 -51.13 63.05
CA LEU A 170 20.64 -51.07 64.39
C LEU A 170 19.59 -51.48 65.43
N THR A 171 19.94 -52.40 66.32
CA THR A 171 19.06 -52.84 67.41
C THR A 171 19.40 -52.06 68.67
N ALA A 172 18.39 -51.39 69.25
CA ALA A 172 18.57 -50.55 70.43
C ALA A 172 19.19 -51.34 71.60
N GLY A 173 20.38 -50.93 72.04
CA GLY A 173 21.07 -51.51 73.19
C GLY A 173 21.94 -52.74 72.91
N THR A 174 22.02 -53.28 71.69
CA THR A 174 22.82 -54.48 71.39
C THR A 174 23.79 -54.35 70.22
N THR A 175 23.60 -53.40 69.30
CA THR A 175 24.61 -53.09 68.29
C THR A 175 25.72 -52.24 68.90
N THR A 176 26.60 -52.88 69.67
CA THR A 176 27.90 -52.32 70.04
C THR A 176 28.89 -52.64 68.93
N LEU A 177 29.63 -51.65 68.42
CA LEU A 177 30.90 -51.96 67.77
C LEU A 177 31.76 -52.67 68.82
N THR A 178 31.97 -53.97 68.67
CA THR A 178 32.82 -54.74 69.57
C THR A 178 34.28 -54.27 69.52
N SER A 179 34.67 -53.61 68.42
CA SER A 179 35.89 -52.80 68.28
C SER A 179 35.81 -51.92 67.01
N GLY A 180 36.24 -50.65 67.10
CA GLY A 180 36.38 -49.70 65.99
C GLY A 180 35.72 -48.33 66.24
N ASP A 181 36.21 -47.27 65.59
CA ASP A 181 35.69 -45.90 65.71
C ASP A 181 34.86 -45.47 64.48
N ILE A 182 33.75 -44.75 64.68
CA ILE A 182 33.11 -43.94 63.63
C ILE A 182 33.48 -42.49 63.88
N CYS A 183 34.41 -41.95 63.09
CA CYS A 183 34.89 -40.57 63.25
C CYS A 183 34.50 -39.67 62.08
N LEU A 184 33.89 -38.54 62.42
CA LEU A 184 33.76 -37.34 61.59
C LEU A 184 34.19 -36.16 62.47
N VAL A 185 35.31 -35.49 62.11
CA VAL A 185 35.62 -34.03 62.20
C VAL A 185 37.15 -33.80 62.16
N TYR A 186 37.57 -32.69 61.51
CA TYR A 186 38.92 -32.10 61.37
C TYR A 186 39.06 -30.84 62.24
N GLU A 187 40.31 -30.53 62.60
CA GLU A 187 40.84 -29.68 63.70
C GLU A 187 40.90 -30.38 65.07
#